data_AF-A0A8I2G5Q5-F1
#
_entry.id   AF-A0A8I2G5Q5-F1
#
_cell.length_a   1.000
_cell.length_b   1.000
_cell.length_c   1.000
_cell.angle_alpha   90.00
_cell.angle_beta   90.00
_cell.angle_gamma   90.00
#
_symmetry.space_group_name_H-M   'P 1'
#
loop_
_entity.id
_entity.type
_entity.pdbx_description
1 polymer ?
#
loop_
_entity_poly.entity_id
_entity_poly.type
_entity_poly.pdbx_seq_one_letter_code
_entity_poly.pdbx_strand_id
1 'polypeptide(L)'
;MQRKIKPHTVSQQEYTRLTEKWIEEAKVARAKKEGGSGGGDYYVTKGAYLGEGYLSLAFKKYYQNKISIMQLADYLGVKVKSIPGMDSLLFGKVQRKLCTNP
;
A
#
# COMPACT_ATOMS: atom_id res chain seq x y z
N MET A 1 25.43 16.12 -26.67
CA MET A 1 24.32 15.88 -27.62
C MET A 1 23.01 15.89 -26.87
N GLN A 2 22.13 16.88 -27.07
CA GLN A 2 20.81 16.92 -26.44
C GLN A 2 19.81 16.16 -27.33
N ARG A 3 19.13 15.12 -26.80
CA ARG A 3 18.05 14.45 -27.53
C ARG A 3 16.84 15.38 -27.58
N LYS A 4 16.56 15.98 -28.74
CA LYS A 4 15.29 16.67 -28.98
C LYS A 4 14.16 15.64 -29.01
N ILE A 5 13.28 15.65 -28.01
CA ILE A 5 12.02 14.92 -28.06
C ILE A 5 11.11 15.70 -29.02
N LYS A 6 10.70 15.07 -30.12
CA LYS A 6 9.72 15.65 -31.04
C LYS A 6 8.33 15.49 -30.40
N PRO A 7 7.53 16.57 -30.28
CA PRO A 7 6.15 16.41 -29.85
C PRO A 7 5.41 15.59 -30.91
N HIS A 8 4.85 14.45 -30.50
CA HIS A 8 3.89 13.74 -31.33
C HIS A 8 2.53 14.45 -31.15
N THR A 9 1.99 15.02 -32.22
CA THR A 9 0.65 15.60 -32.16
C THR A 9 -0.37 14.47 -32.28
N VAL A 10 -1.13 14.23 -31.22
CA VAL A 10 -2.23 13.27 -31.24
C VAL A 10 -3.43 13.95 -31.91
N SER A 11 -4.02 13.33 -32.93
CA SER A 11 -5.22 13.85 -33.55
C SER A 11 -6.42 13.68 -32.61
N GLN A 12 -7.45 14.52 -32.75
CA GLN A 12 -8.66 14.41 -31.92
C GLN A 12 -9.29 13.02 -32.02
N GLN A 13 -9.28 12.43 -33.22
CA GLN A 13 -9.81 11.08 -33.46
C GLN A 13 -8.99 9.99 -32.74
N GLU A 14 -7.66 10.09 -32.79
CA GLU A 14 -6.78 9.13 -32.11
C GLU A 14 -6.94 9.25 -30.58
N TYR A 15 -7.09 10.48 -30.07
CA TYR A 15 -7.36 10.72 -28.65
C TYR A 15 -8.68 10.08 -28.20
N THR A 16 -9.76 10.29 -28.96
CA THR A 16 -11.07 9.69 -28.67
C THR A 16 -10.99 8.17 -28.71
N ARG A 17 -10.35 7.59 -29.73
CA ARG A 17 -10.19 6.13 -29.86
C ARG A 17 -9.44 5.51 -28.68
N LEU A 18 -8.34 6.15 -28.24
CA LEU A 18 -7.56 5.68 -27.10
C LEU A 18 -8.34 5.83 -25.79
N THR A 19 -9.10 6.92 -25.65
CA THR A 19 -9.96 7.15 -24.48
C THR A 19 -11.01 6.05 -24.36
N GLU A 20 -11.73 5.75 -25.44
CA GLU A 20 -12.71 4.67 -25.48
C GLU A 20 -12.07 3.32 -25.15
N LYS A 21 -10.92 3.02 -25.78
CA LYS A 21 -10.16 1.80 -25.50
C LYS A 21 -9.82 1.66 -24.01
N TRP A 22 -9.28 2.70 -23.39
CA TRP A 22 -8.88 2.66 -21.98
C TRP A 22 -10.08 2.61 -21.03
N ILE A 23 -11.20 3.25 -21.39
CA ILE A 23 -12.45 3.13 -20.64
C ILE A 23 -12.94 1.68 -20.63
N GLU A 24 -12.93 1.01 -21.78
CA GLU A 24 -13.34 -0.40 -21.88
C GLU A 24 -12.36 -1.33 -21.13
N GLU A 25 -11.05 -1.12 -21.29
CA GLU A 25 -10.04 -1.87 -20.53
C GLU A 25 -10.22 -1.70 -19.01
N ALA A 26 -10.52 -0.48 -18.55
CA ALA A 26 -10.77 -0.20 -17.14
C ALA A 26 -12.05 -0.88 -16.64
N LYS A 27 -13.13 -0.90 -17.43
CA LYS A 27 -14.37 -1.61 -17.09
C LYS A 27 -14.12 -3.11 -16.93
N VAL A 28 -13.39 -3.72 -17.88
CA VAL A 28 -13.02 -5.15 -17.82
C VAL A 28 -12.14 -5.44 -16.60
N ALA A 29 -11.16 -4.59 -16.31
CA ALA A 29 -10.29 -4.74 -15.14
C ALA A 29 -11.06 -4.61 -13.82
N ARG A 30 -12.06 -3.71 -13.74
CA ARG A 30 -12.94 -3.57 -12.57
C ARG A 30 -13.86 -4.77 -12.39
N ALA A 31 -14.51 -5.24 -13.46
CA ALA A 31 -15.34 -6.44 -13.43
C ALA A 31 -14.54 -7.68 -12.97
N LYS A 32 -13.28 -7.81 -13.41
CA LYS A 32 -12.36 -8.86 -12.92
C LYS A 32 -12.00 -8.72 -11.44
N LYS A 33 -11.94 -7.49 -10.91
CA LYS A 33 -11.71 -7.23 -9.48
C LYS A 33 -12.95 -7.47 -8.63
N GLU A 34 -14.14 -7.26 -9.16
CA GLU A 34 -15.40 -7.47 -8.43
C GLU A 34 -15.73 -8.97 -8.29
N GLY A 35 -15.27 -9.82 -9.21
CA GLY A 35 -15.47 -11.28 -9.16
C GLY A 35 -14.44 -12.07 -8.35
N GLY A 36 -13.37 -11.43 -7.85
CA GLY A 36 -12.30 -12.08 -7.11
C GLY A 36 -11.95 -11.29 -5.86
N SER A 37 -11.85 -11.97 -4.72
CA SER A 37 -11.41 -11.48 -3.41
C SER A 37 -9.95 -10.98 -3.36
N GLY A 38 -9.43 -10.44 -4.46
CA GLY A 38 -8.05 -10.03 -4.68
C GLY A 38 -7.86 -8.51 -4.63
N GLY A 39 -8.15 -7.90 -3.48
CA GLY A 39 -7.54 -6.63 -3.10
C GLY A 39 -6.21 -6.88 -2.40
N GLY A 40 -5.17 -6.07 -2.67
CA GLY A 40 -3.95 -6.12 -1.86
C GLY A 40 -4.28 -5.77 -0.41
N ASP A 41 -3.80 -6.56 0.55
CA ASP A 41 -4.00 -6.28 1.96
C ASP A 41 -3.32 -4.94 2.30
N TYR A 42 -4.13 -3.97 2.73
CA TYR A 42 -3.70 -2.61 3.08
C TYR A 42 -2.59 -2.63 4.13
N TYR A 43 -2.71 -3.48 5.16
CA TYR A 43 -1.74 -3.59 6.24
C TYR A 43 -0.46 -4.25 5.76
N VAL A 44 -0.56 -5.30 4.93
CA VAL A 44 0.62 -5.98 4.35
C VAL A 44 1.40 -5.02 3.46
N THR A 45 0.71 -4.27 2.62
CA THR A 45 1.30 -3.28 1.72
C THR A 45 2.00 -2.18 2.52
N LYS A 46 1.32 -1.58 3.51
CA LYS A 46 1.91 -0.59 4.40
C LYS A 46 3.12 -1.13 5.16
N GLY A 47 3.02 -2.36 5.65
CA GLY A 47 4.11 -3.02 6.36
C GLY A 47 5.34 -3.26 5.50
N ALA A 48 5.16 -3.58 4.21
CA ALA A 48 6.27 -3.72 3.26
C ALA A 48 6.98 -2.38 3.01
N TYR A 49 6.22 -1.27 2.91
CA TYR A 49 6.80 0.06 2.71
C TYR A 49 7.56 0.60 3.92
N LEU A 50 7.04 0.40 5.13
CA LEU A 50 7.65 0.90 6.36
C LEU A 50 8.78 -0.02 6.87
N GLY A 51 8.70 -1.31 6.56
CA GLY A 51 9.63 -2.31 7.05
C GLY A 51 9.34 -2.75 8.49
N GLU A 52 9.80 -3.97 8.82
CA GLU A 52 9.58 -4.57 10.14
C GLU A 52 10.29 -3.80 11.27
N GLY A 53 11.54 -3.37 11.06
CA GLY A 53 12.34 -2.70 12.09
C GLY A 53 11.75 -1.36 12.54
N TYR A 54 11.28 -0.54 11.61
CA TYR A 54 10.64 0.74 11.92
C TYR A 54 9.34 0.54 12.69
N LEU A 55 8.52 -0.41 12.23
CA LEU A 55 7.28 -0.78 12.90
C LEU A 55 7.52 -1.27 14.33
N SER A 56 8.42 -2.23 14.52
CA SER A 56 8.77 -2.73 15.85
C SER A 56 9.27 -1.62 16.77
N LEU A 57 10.06 -0.67 16.26
CA LEU A 57 10.53 0.47 17.04
C LEU A 57 9.38 1.39 17.47
N ALA A 58 8.50 1.76 16.54
CA ALA A 58 7.36 2.65 16.80
C ALA A 58 6.40 2.03 17.82
N PHE A 59 6.03 0.76 17.63
CA PHE A 59 5.17 0.02 18.56
C PHE A 59 5.86 -0.17 19.92
N LYS A 60 7.16 -0.46 19.97
CA LYS A 60 7.91 -0.54 21.24
C LYS A 60 7.85 0.78 22.03
N LYS A 61 8.01 1.92 21.36
CA LYS A 61 7.92 3.24 22.01
C LYS A 61 6.49 3.54 22.50
N TYR A 62 5.48 3.11 21.75
CA TYR A 62 4.08 3.20 22.16
C TYR A 62 3.79 2.38 23.43
N TYR A 63 4.19 1.11 23.47
CA TYR A 63 4.02 0.27 24.68
C TYR A 63 4.84 0.73 25.88
N GLN A 64 5.94 1.43 25.65
CA GLN A 64 6.72 2.10 26.70
C GLN A 64 6.10 3.42 27.17
N ASN A 65 4.90 3.78 26.69
CA ASN A 65 4.22 5.05 26.96
C ASN A 65 5.09 6.29 26.64
N LYS A 66 6.04 6.16 25.70
CA LYS A 66 6.91 7.28 25.27
C LYS A 66 6.25 8.15 24.21
N ILE A 67 5.27 7.60 23.51
CA ILE A 67 4.51 8.29 22.46
C ILE A 67 3.02 7.94 22.62
N SER A 68 2.13 8.88 22.29
CA SER A 68 0.69 8.64 22.31
C SER A 68 0.23 7.84 21.09
N ILE A 69 -0.99 7.31 21.14
CA ILE A 69 -1.59 6.61 19.99
C ILE A 69 -1.76 7.52 18.76
N MET A 70 -1.98 8.82 18.97
CA MET A 70 -2.04 9.82 17.90
C MET A 70 -0.68 9.99 17.24
N GLN A 71 0.38 10.15 18.04
CA GLN A 71 1.75 10.25 17.52
C GLN A 71 2.18 8.98 16.80
N LEU A 72 1.78 7.81 17.30
CA LEU A 72 2.01 6.54 16.60
C LEU A 72 1.32 6.53 15.23
N ALA A 73 0.06 6.97 15.14
CA ALA A 73 -0.67 7.05 13.89
C ALA A 73 -0.01 8.00 12.89
N ASP A 74 0.48 9.15 13.36
CA ASP A 74 1.21 10.11 12.55
C ASP A 74 2.53 9.53 12.03
N TYR A 75 3.32 8.87 12.89
CA TYR A 75 4.58 8.23 12.50
C TYR A 75 4.41 7.08 11.52
N LEU A 76 3.28 6.38 11.56
CA LEU A 76 2.95 5.29 10.64
C LEU A 76 2.23 5.81 9.38
N GLY A 77 1.80 7.07 9.35
CA GLY A 77 1.03 7.65 8.25
C GLY A 77 -0.29 6.92 8.02
N VAL A 78 -0.97 6.52 9.11
CA VAL A 78 -2.25 5.81 9.10
C VAL A 78 -3.25 6.46 10.05
N LYS A 79 -4.53 6.12 9.92
CA LYS A 79 -5.55 6.56 10.88
C LYS A 79 -5.40 5.77 12.18
N VAL A 80 -5.71 6.41 13.32
CA VAL A 80 -5.71 5.77 14.65
C VAL A 80 -6.48 4.45 14.67
N LYS A 81 -7.62 4.38 13.97
CA LYS A 81 -8.44 3.16 13.82
C LYS A 81 -7.74 1.98 13.14
N SER A 82 -6.68 2.24 12.38
CA SER A 82 -5.92 1.24 11.63
C SER A 82 -4.74 0.67 12.43
N ILE A 83 -4.42 1.26 13.59
CA ILE A 83 -3.33 0.81 14.47
C ILE A 83 -3.50 -0.65 14.93
N PRO A 84 -4.68 -1.09 15.42
CA PRO A 84 -4.86 -2.48 15.87
C PRO A 84 -4.65 -3.52 14.76
N GLY A 85 -5.00 -3.17 13.50
CA GLY A 85 -4.79 -4.04 12.34
C GLY A 85 -3.31 -4.20 12.00
N MET A 86 -2.54 -3.11 12.10
CA MET A 86 -1.09 -3.16 11.91
C MET A 86 -0.39 -3.93 13.03
N ASP A 87 -0.90 -3.81 14.25
CA ASP A 87 -0.38 -4.50 15.41
C ASP A 87 -0.51 -6.03 15.29
N SER A 88 -1.71 -6.48 14.93
CA SER A 88 -1.99 -7.89 14.64
C SER A 88 -1.07 -8.47 13.56
N LEU A 89 -0.80 -7.70 12.50
CA LEU A 89 0.11 -8.11 11.43
C LEU A 89 1.55 -8.29 11.93
N LEU A 90 2.02 -7.40 12.82
CA LEU A 90 3.35 -7.49 13.41
C LEU A 90 3.47 -8.67 14.35
N PHE A 91 2.53 -8.83 15.29
CA PHE A 91 2.54 -9.96 16.22
C PHE A 91 2.45 -11.30 15.51
N GLY A 92 1.61 -11.41 14.46
CA GLY A 92 1.55 -12.62 13.64
C GLY A 92 2.86 -12.96 12.92
N LYS A 93 3.69 -11.95 12.58
CA LYS A 93 5.03 -12.17 12.01
C LYS A 93 6.05 -12.57 13.08
N VAL A 94 6.01 -11.92 14.25
CA VAL A 94 6.91 -12.23 15.38
C VAL A 94 6.72 -13.67 15.84
N GLN A 95 5.48 -14.12 16.03
CA GLN A 95 5.20 -15.50 16.47
C GLN A 95 5.75 -16.53 15.47
N ARG A 96 5.61 -16.31 14.16
CA ARG A 96 6.17 -17.21 13.13
C ARG A 96 7.69 -17.34 13.18
N LYS A 97 8.42 -16.30 13.60
CA LYS A 97 9.88 -16.38 13.77
C LYS A 97 10.30 -17.15 15.03
N LEU A 98 9.44 -17.19 16.06
CA LEU A 98 9.73 -17.89 17.30
C LEU A 98 9.51 -19.41 17.19
N CYS A 99 8.54 -19.85 16.38
CA CYS A 99 8.25 -21.27 16.16
C CYS A 99 8.96 -21.90 14.95
N THR A 100 9.91 -21.21 14.31
CA THR A 100 10.75 -21.72 13.20
C THR A 100 12.22 -21.96 13.58
N ASN A 101 12.51 -22.09 14.87
CA ASN A 101 13.81 -22.61 15.32
C ASN A 101 13.74 -24.15 15.34
N PRO A 102 14.63 -24.87 14.63
CA PRO A 102 14.77 -26.33 14.76
C PRO A 102 15.29 -26.74 16.14
#